data_AF-A0A8X6FMV3-F1
#
_entry.id   AF-A0A8X6FMV3-F1
#
_cell.length_a   1.000
_cell.length_b   1.000
_cell.length_c   1.000
_cell.angle_alpha   90.00
_cell.angle_beta   90.00
_cell.angle_gamma   90.00
#
_symmetry.space_group_name_H-M   'P 1'
#
loop_
_entity.id
_entity.type
_entity.pdbx_description
1 polymer ?
#
loop_
_entity_poly.entity_id
_entity_poly.type
_entity_poly.pdbx_seq_one_letter_code
_entity_poly.pdbx_strand_id
1 'polypeptide(L)'
;MPLSAVQAEYKLWCAKISSTDPSTEILKLFEYCDGTFFRAMNLLLKVMATLPVTTASVERSFSTMKRIKTLPRSVMGDDRLNALAMMSIHWDTVVVPEEIEVDNLEEDEQYAELKKSRGYDYEDLCEISRDTLPDYDAKIKTFYTEHLHTDEEIRLFLAGSGYFDVRDKNDKWIRIKASKGDLLVLPAGIYHRFTPDVGNYAKVKRLFCGNPVWKAYDRPADDNPSRINYLNNLTASA
;
A
#
# COMPACT_ATOMS: atom_id res chain seq x y z
N MET A 1 22.75 -5.95 39.47
CA MET A 1 23.50 -7.22 39.25
C MET A 1 24.59 -6.91 38.22
N PRO A 2 25.86 -7.29 38.44
CA PRO A 2 26.92 -7.01 37.48
C PRO A 2 26.71 -7.79 36.17
N LEU A 3 27.07 -7.19 35.03
CA LEU A 3 26.87 -7.78 33.69
C LEU A 3 27.52 -9.17 33.56
N SER A 4 28.65 -9.38 34.21
CA SER A 4 29.36 -10.66 34.25
C SER A 4 28.55 -11.79 34.89
N ALA A 5 27.75 -11.49 35.92
CA ALA A 5 26.90 -12.49 36.57
C ALA A 5 25.72 -12.90 35.68
N VAL A 6 25.11 -11.93 34.97
CA VAL A 6 24.01 -12.18 34.03
C VAL A 6 24.49 -13.04 32.85
N GLN A 7 25.68 -12.78 32.34
CA GLN A 7 26.28 -13.57 31.25
C GLN A 7 26.60 -15.01 31.67
N ALA A 8 27.06 -15.22 32.91
CA ALA A 8 27.30 -16.55 33.44
C ALA A 8 25.98 -17.33 33.62
N GLU A 9 24.95 -16.68 34.16
CA GLU A 9 23.61 -17.24 34.33
C GLU A 9 22.97 -17.59 32.97
N TYR A 10 23.10 -16.73 31.96
CA TYR A 10 22.66 -16.98 30.59
C TYR A 10 23.34 -18.22 29.98
N LYS A 11 24.66 -18.37 30.15
CA LYS A 11 25.39 -19.55 29.64
C LYS A 11 24.90 -20.85 30.30
N LEU A 12 24.67 -20.83 31.61
CA LEU A 12 24.12 -21.97 32.35
C LEU A 12 22.68 -22.30 31.91
N TRP A 13 21.87 -21.27 31.68
CA TRP A 13 20.52 -21.42 31.16
C TRP A 13 20.53 -22.02 29.75
N CYS A 14 21.35 -21.50 28.84
CA CYS A 14 21.52 -22.05 27.48
C CYS A 14 21.94 -23.52 27.51
N ALA A 15 22.88 -23.90 28.38
CA ALA A 15 23.28 -25.29 28.55
C ALA A 15 22.12 -26.17 29.06
N LYS A 16 21.24 -25.65 29.92
CA LYS A 16 20.06 -26.36 30.44
C LYS A 16 18.98 -26.57 29.38
N ILE A 17 18.73 -25.57 28.53
CA ILE A 17 17.74 -25.63 27.45
C ILE A 17 18.25 -26.28 26.16
N SER A 18 19.55 -26.59 26.06
CA SER A 18 20.15 -27.26 24.89
C SER A 18 19.56 -28.64 24.60
N SER A 19 18.85 -29.22 25.56
CA SER A 19 18.11 -30.49 25.45
C SER A 19 16.63 -30.30 25.05
N THR A 20 16.17 -29.06 24.91
CA THR A 20 14.78 -28.68 24.65
C THR A 20 14.64 -28.12 23.23
N ASP A 21 13.52 -28.41 22.57
CA ASP A 21 13.28 -27.98 21.18
C ASP A 21 13.31 -26.44 21.05
N PRO A 22 14.15 -25.87 20.17
CA PRO A 22 14.26 -24.43 19.95
C PRO A 22 13.00 -23.76 19.38
N SER A 23 11.96 -24.53 19.01
CA SER A 23 10.66 -24.01 18.57
C SER A 23 9.67 -23.68 19.70
N THR A 24 10.08 -23.78 20.98
CA THR A 24 9.17 -23.59 22.12
C THR A 24 8.78 -22.13 22.37
N GLU A 25 7.47 -21.88 22.46
CA GLU A 25 6.88 -20.59 22.82
C GLU A 25 7.44 -20.02 24.15
N ILE A 26 7.59 -18.69 24.23
CA ILE A 26 8.17 -17.96 25.38
C ILE A 26 7.48 -18.32 26.70
N LEU A 27 6.17 -18.61 26.68
CA LEU A 27 5.40 -19.02 27.86
C LEU A 27 5.83 -20.39 28.40
N LYS A 28 6.17 -21.34 27.52
CA LYS A 28 6.69 -22.65 27.93
C LYS A 28 8.09 -22.51 28.52
N LEU A 29 8.95 -21.69 27.91
CA LEU A 29 10.28 -21.37 28.45
C LEU A 29 10.22 -20.72 29.83
N PHE A 30 9.18 -19.91 30.08
CA PHE A 30 8.93 -19.32 31.39
C PHE A 30 8.58 -20.37 32.46
N GLU A 31 7.80 -21.40 32.13
CA GLU A 31 7.49 -22.50 33.06
C GLU A 31 8.73 -23.32 33.46
N TYR A 32 9.68 -23.52 32.54
CA TYR A 32 10.93 -24.22 32.83
C TYR A 32 11.97 -23.38 33.58
N CYS A 33 11.78 -22.05 33.65
CA CYS A 33 12.73 -21.12 34.22
C CYS A 33 12.47 -20.90 35.72
N ASP A 34 13.14 -21.69 36.56
CA ASP A 34 13.10 -21.53 38.00
C ASP A 34 13.64 -20.16 38.44
N GLY A 35 12.76 -19.32 38.99
CA GLY A 35 13.07 -17.96 39.43
C GLY A 35 13.99 -17.86 40.65
N THR A 36 14.29 -18.97 41.32
CA THR A 36 15.27 -19.03 42.43
C THR A 36 16.70 -19.19 41.92
N PHE A 37 16.89 -20.02 40.89
CA PHE A 37 18.21 -20.30 40.30
C PHE A 37 18.56 -19.36 39.14
N PHE A 38 17.57 -18.99 38.32
CA PHE A 38 17.75 -18.17 37.12
C PHE A 38 16.98 -16.86 37.24
N ARG A 39 17.32 -16.05 38.25
CA ARG A 39 16.61 -14.81 38.57
C ARG A 39 16.66 -13.78 37.44
N ALA A 40 17.79 -13.62 36.76
CA ALA A 40 17.93 -12.69 35.64
C ALA A 40 17.17 -13.18 34.41
N MET A 41 17.24 -14.47 34.10
CA MET A 41 16.49 -15.04 32.96
C MET A 41 14.98 -15.05 33.20
N ASN A 42 14.53 -15.36 34.41
CA ASN A 42 13.12 -15.32 34.78
C ASN A 42 12.54 -13.90 34.65
N LEU A 43 13.31 -12.88 35.03
CA LEU A 43 12.93 -11.48 34.85
C LEU A 43 12.84 -11.10 33.37
N LEU A 44 13.83 -11.50 32.56
CA LEU A 44 13.83 -11.23 31.12
C LEU A 44 12.67 -11.92 30.39
N LEU A 45 12.36 -13.17 30.73
CA LEU A 45 11.22 -13.91 30.19
C LEU A 45 9.89 -13.29 30.60
N LYS A 46 9.76 -12.82 31.85
CA LYS A 46 8.57 -12.06 32.31
C LYS A 46 8.39 -10.75 31.55
N VAL A 47 9.48 -10.00 31.35
CA VAL A 47 9.47 -8.77 30.57
C VAL A 47 9.06 -9.09 29.13
N MET A 48 9.66 -10.09 28.48
CA MET A 48 9.27 -10.49 27.12
C MET A 48 7.83 -11.02 27.01
N ALA A 49 7.31 -11.73 28.02
CA ALA A 49 5.94 -12.23 28.02
C ALA A 49 4.89 -11.14 28.30
N THR A 50 5.29 -10.01 28.87
CA THR A 50 4.40 -8.88 29.22
C THR A 50 4.57 -7.66 28.32
N LEU A 51 5.70 -7.56 27.61
CA LEU A 51 5.81 -6.68 26.47
C LEU A 51 4.85 -7.24 25.41
N PRO A 52 3.86 -6.46 24.93
CA PRO A 52 3.17 -6.85 23.72
C PRO A 52 4.27 -6.99 22.67
N VAL A 53 4.44 -8.19 22.11
CA VAL A 53 5.32 -8.38 20.96
C VAL A 53 4.63 -7.67 19.81
N THR A 54 4.76 -6.35 19.79
CA THR A 54 4.39 -5.52 18.67
C THR A 54 5.47 -5.77 17.63
N THR A 55 5.25 -6.82 16.84
CA THR A 55 5.88 -6.83 15.52
C THR A 55 5.44 -5.52 14.85
N ALA A 56 6.38 -4.80 14.23
CA ALA A 56 6.11 -3.54 13.55
C ALA A 56 4.95 -3.64 12.53
N SER A 57 4.62 -4.87 12.09
CA SER A 57 3.45 -5.23 11.29
C SER A 57 2.12 -4.92 11.99
N VAL A 58 2.01 -5.20 13.29
CA VAL A 58 0.79 -4.97 14.07
C VAL A 58 0.63 -3.49 14.42
N GLU A 59 1.72 -2.76 14.73
CA GLU A 59 1.67 -1.30 14.94
C GLU A 59 1.35 -0.53 13.66
N ARG A 60 1.89 -0.94 12.50
CA ARG A 60 1.43 -0.44 11.20
C ARG A 60 -0.06 -0.73 11.00
N SER A 61 -0.50 -1.95 11.27
CA SER A 61 -1.92 -2.32 11.16
C SER A 61 -2.82 -1.49 12.08
N PHE A 62 -2.41 -1.18 13.31
CA PHE A 62 -3.15 -0.32 14.23
C PHE A 62 -3.12 1.16 13.82
N SER A 63 -1.99 1.67 13.35
CA SER A 63 -1.86 3.04 12.85
C SER A 63 -2.72 3.26 11.60
N THR A 64 -2.65 2.34 10.65
CA THR A 64 -3.53 2.21 9.48
C THR A 64 -4.99 2.13 9.90
N MET A 65 -5.32 1.26 10.85
CA MET A 65 -6.69 1.10 11.33
C MET A 65 -7.19 2.36 12.03
N LYS A 66 -6.31 3.12 12.70
CA LYS A 66 -6.63 4.41 13.32
C LYS A 66 -6.87 5.50 12.26
N ARG A 67 -6.13 5.48 11.14
CA ARG A 67 -6.35 6.34 9.96
C ARG A 67 -7.62 5.98 9.18
N ILE A 68 -7.97 4.70 9.12
CA ILE A 68 -9.24 4.23 8.49
C ILE A 68 -10.44 4.50 9.41
N LYS A 69 -10.26 4.49 10.73
CA LYS A 69 -11.30 4.71 11.75
C LYS A 69 -11.55 6.19 12.09
N THR A 70 -11.41 7.14 11.17
CA THR A 70 -11.76 8.55 11.42
C THR A 70 -13.17 8.89 10.95
N LEU A 71 -14.14 8.88 11.88
CA LEU A 71 -15.48 9.53 11.91
C LEU A 71 -16.70 9.09 11.05
N PRO A 72 -16.68 8.20 10.03
CA PRO A 72 -17.90 7.62 9.45
C PRO A 72 -18.07 6.13 9.79
N ARG A 73 -17.53 5.66 10.93
CA ARG A 73 -17.64 4.24 11.36
C ARG A 73 -19.09 3.80 11.62
N SER A 74 -19.99 4.73 11.92
CA SER A 74 -21.41 4.44 12.17
C SER A 74 -22.23 4.15 10.90
N VAL A 75 -21.67 4.38 9.70
CA VAL A 75 -22.38 4.24 8.41
C VAL A 75 -21.72 3.18 7.51
N MET A 76 -20.63 2.55 7.96
CA MET A 76 -19.81 1.63 7.16
C MET A 76 -19.89 0.21 7.72
N GLY A 77 -20.32 -0.75 6.88
CA GLY A 77 -20.29 -2.18 7.21
C GLY A 77 -18.89 -2.78 7.19
N ASP A 78 -18.72 -3.92 7.88
CA ASP A 78 -17.42 -4.58 8.08
C ASP A 78 -16.71 -4.95 6.76
N ASP A 79 -17.46 -5.23 5.69
CA ASP A 79 -16.90 -5.55 4.36
C ASP A 79 -16.11 -4.39 3.76
N ARG A 80 -16.62 -3.15 3.91
CA ARG A 80 -15.94 -1.95 3.39
C ARG A 80 -14.73 -1.57 4.25
N LEU A 81 -14.79 -1.83 5.55
CA LEU A 81 -13.66 -1.67 6.45
C LEU A 81 -12.53 -2.66 6.11
N ASN A 82 -12.88 -3.92 5.86
CA ASN A 82 -11.92 -4.95 5.47
C ASN A 82 -11.29 -4.64 4.11
N ALA A 83 -12.07 -4.19 3.13
CA ALA A 83 -11.53 -3.76 1.83
C ALA A 83 -10.53 -2.59 1.95
N LEU A 84 -10.87 -1.56 2.75
CA LEU A 84 -9.97 -0.42 3.00
C LEU A 84 -8.72 -0.83 3.79
N ALA A 85 -8.86 -1.74 4.76
CA ALA A 85 -7.73 -2.29 5.50
C ALA A 85 -6.83 -3.12 4.56
N MET A 86 -7.39 -3.93 3.67
CA MET A 86 -6.65 -4.69 2.67
C MET A 86 -5.93 -3.78 1.67
N MET A 87 -6.58 -2.69 1.22
CA MET A 87 -5.93 -1.68 0.38
C MET A 87 -4.76 -0.99 1.11
N SER A 88 -4.90 -0.72 2.41
CA SER A 88 -3.83 -0.07 3.18
C SER A 88 -2.73 -1.04 3.65
N ILE A 89 -3.02 -2.33 3.79
CA ILE A 89 -2.03 -3.37 4.12
C ILE A 89 -1.25 -3.79 2.86
N HIS A 90 -1.92 -3.87 1.70
CA HIS A 90 -1.31 -4.15 0.40
C HIS A 90 -1.00 -2.87 -0.39
N TRP A 91 -0.67 -1.77 0.31
CA TRP A 91 -0.37 -0.47 -0.28
C TRP A 91 0.79 -0.48 -1.29
N ASP A 92 1.59 -1.56 -1.34
CA ASP A 92 2.60 -1.79 -2.37
C ASP A 92 2.02 -1.90 -3.80
N THR A 93 0.70 -2.09 -3.95
CA THR A 93 0.05 -2.28 -5.25
C THR A 93 -0.77 -1.09 -5.73
N VAL A 94 -1.25 -0.19 -4.87
CA VAL A 94 -1.88 1.07 -5.29
C VAL A 94 -1.47 2.12 -4.28
N VAL A 95 -0.50 2.95 -4.67
CA VAL A 95 0.07 3.97 -3.82
C VAL A 95 -0.77 5.23 -4.01
N VAL A 96 -1.55 5.59 -2.98
CA VAL A 96 -2.16 6.93 -2.84
C VAL A 96 -1.56 7.58 -1.59
N PRO A 97 -0.40 8.24 -1.68
CA PRO A 97 0.19 8.92 -0.54
C PRO A 97 0.24 10.43 -0.78
N GLU A 98 -0.12 11.15 0.28
CA GLU A 98 0.09 12.59 0.49
C GLU A 98 -0.74 13.51 -0.42
N GLU A 99 -1.57 14.35 0.22
CA GLU A 99 -2.12 15.53 -0.45
C GLU A 99 -0.93 16.40 -0.85
N ILE A 100 -0.56 16.36 -2.13
CA ILE A 100 0.50 17.21 -2.67
C ILE A 100 -0.08 18.62 -2.83
N GLU A 101 0.66 19.63 -2.38
CA GLU A 101 0.28 21.01 -2.62
C GLU A 101 0.48 21.35 -4.10
N VAL A 102 -0.60 21.32 -4.87
CA VAL A 102 -0.55 21.46 -6.32
C VAL A 102 -0.51 22.90 -6.81
N ASP A 103 -0.82 23.90 -5.97
CA ASP A 103 -0.88 25.30 -6.41
C ASP A 103 0.53 25.89 -6.66
N ASN A 104 1.55 25.37 -5.97
CA ASN A 104 2.98 25.74 -6.17
C ASN A 104 3.86 24.51 -6.42
N LEU A 105 3.40 23.60 -7.29
CA LEU A 105 4.01 22.28 -7.51
C LEU A 105 5.50 22.32 -7.89
N GLU A 106 5.96 23.35 -8.59
CA GLU A 106 7.37 23.50 -9.01
C GLU A 106 8.31 23.85 -7.84
N GLU A 107 7.78 24.43 -6.76
CA GLU A 107 8.52 24.76 -5.54
C GLU A 107 8.34 23.68 -4.45
N ASP A 108 7.50 22.67 -4.72
CA ASP A 108 7.18 21.63 -3.76
C ASP A 108 8.31 20.58 -3.67
N GLU A 109 9.01 20.56 -2.53
CA GLU A 109 10.11 19.65 -2.28
C GLU A 109 9.66 18.18 -2.27
N GLN A 110 8.43 17.89 -1.82
CA GLN A 110 7.90 16.53 -1.76
C GLN A 110 7.65 15.96 -3.16
N TYR A 111 7.09 16.77 -4.06
CA TYR A 111 6.90 16.42 -5.46
C TYR A 111 8.24 16.18 -6.17
N ALA A 112 9.24 17.04 -5.92
CA ALA A 112 10.58 16.85 -6.47
C ALA A 112 11.25 15.56 -5.96
N GLU A 113 11.14 15.27 -4.66
CA GLU A 113 11.67 14.04 -4.05
C GLU A 113 10.94 12.78 -4.54
N LEU A 114 9.61 12.85 -4.69
CA LEU A 114 8.80 11.78 -5.27
C LEU A 114 9.27 11.45 -6.69
N LYS A 115 9.39 12.44 -7.58
CA LYS A 115 9.86 12.20 -8.96
C LYS A 115 11.24 11.57 -8.96
N LYS A 116 12.16 12.06 -8.13
CA LYS A 116 13.53 11.54 -8.04
C LYS A 116 13.57 10.11 -7.49
N SER A 117 12.83 9.82 -6.43
CA SER A 117 12.83 8.50 -5.77
C SER A 117 12.18 7.42 -6.64
N ARG A 118 11.19 7.79 -7.45
CA ARG A 118 10.48 6.89 -8.36
C ARG A 118 11.03 6.86 -9.78
N GLY A 119 11.89 7.81 -10.14
CA GLY A 119 12.48 7.90 -11.49
C GLY A 119 11.54 8.47 -12.54
N TYR A 120 10.59 9.32 -12.14
CA TYR A 120 9.68 9.99 -13.09
C TYR A 120 10.42 11.13 -13.80
N ASP A 121 10.78 10.91 -15.07
CA ASP A 121 11.56 11.84 -15.89
C ASP A 121 10.76 12.47 -17.04
N TYR A 122 9.51 12.03 -17.24
CA TYR A 122 8.57 12.62 -18.19
C TYR A 122 7.27 13.03 -17.51
N GLU A 123 6.78 14.21 -17.85
CA GLU A 123 5.47 14.71 -17.42
C GLU A 123 4.76 15.48 -18.53
N ASP A 124 3.44 15.36 -18.57
CA ASP A 124 2.58 16.23 -19.38
C ASP A 124 1.25 16.53 -18.69
N LEU A 125 0.43 17.36 -19.33
CA LEU A 125 -0.85 17.80 -18.81
C LEU A 125 -1.99 17.29 -19.68
N CYS A 126 -3.01 16.73 -19.03
CA CYS A 126 -4.25 16.31 -19.67
C CYS A 126 -5.44 16.98 -18.99
N GLU A 127 -6.22 17.73 -19.78
CA GLU A 127 -7.43 18.39 -19.29
C GLU A 127 -8.66 17.75 -19.96
N ILE A 128 -9.45 17.06 -19.14
CA ILE A 128 -10.58 16.24 -19.53
C ILE A 128 -11.84 17.05 -19.31
N SER A 129 -12.34 17.65 -20.39
CA SER A 129 -13.65 18.29 -20.47
C SER A 129 -14.14 18.24 -21.92
N ARG A 130 -15.44 18.44 -22.14
CA ARG A 130 -15.99 18.52 -23.50
C ARG A 130 -15.37 19.65 -24.33
N ASP A 131 -14.93 20.72 -23.68
CA ASP A 131 -14.41 21.91 -24.35
C ASP A 131 -12.90 21.81 -24.65
N THR A 132 -12.15 21.08 -23.81
CA THR A 132 -10.68 21.04 -23.87
C THR A 132 -10.13 19.76 -24.51
N LEU A 133 -10.87 18.65 -24.48
CA LEU A 133 -10.39 17.36 -24.96
C LEU A 133 -10.94 17.06 -26.37
N PRO A 134 -10.08 16.99 -27.40
CA PRO A 134 -10.51 16.59 -28.74
C PRO A 134 -11.09 15.17 -28.73
N ASP A 135 -12.17 14.98 -29.50
CA ASP A 135 -12.93 13.72 -29.57
C ASP A 135 -13.36 13.19 -28.19
N TYR A 136 -13.80 14.10 -27.31
CA TYR A 136 -14.14 13.82 -25.92
C TYR A 136 -14.96 12.53 -25.76
N ASP A 137 -16.10 12.39 -26.43
CA ASP A 137 -16.99 11.25 -26.24
C ASP A 137 -16.32 9.91 -26.64
N ALA A 138 -15.47 9.93 -27.67
CA ALA A 138 -14.70 8.75 -28.07
C ALA A 138 -13.58 8.43 -27.07
N LYS A 139 -12.86 9.45 -26.59
CA LYS A 139 -11.79 9.26 -25.59
C LYS A 139 -12.33 8.81 -24.24
N ILE A 140 -13.43 9.39 -23.75
CA ILE A 140 -14.08 8.93 -22.52
C ILE A 140 -14.51 7.48 -22.66
N LYS A 141 -15.05 7.08 -23.82
CA LYS A 141 -15.39 5.68 -24.07
C LYS A 141 -14.15 4.79 -23.98
N THR A 142 -13.01 5.19 -24.57
CA THR A 142 -11.74 4.44 -24.45
C THR A 142 -11.26 4.36 -23.01
N PHE A 143 -11.28 5.47 -22.25
CA PHE A 143 -10.85 5.48 -20.85
C PHE A 143 -11.74 4.61 -19.96
N TYR A 144 -13.03 4.50 -20.27
CA TYR A 144 -13.99 3.73 -19.49
C TYR A 144 -14.06 2.25 -19.88
N THR A 145 -13.60 1.87 -21.08
CA THR A 145 -13.39 0.47 -21.43
C THR A 145 -12.37 -0.12 -20.46
N GLU A 146 -12.64 -1.30 -19.89
CA GLU A 146 -11.70 -1.97 -18.98
C GLU A 146 -10.44 -2.37 -19.72
N HIS A 147 -9.28 -1.90 -19.26
CA HIS A 147 -7.99 -2.12 -19.91
C HIS A 147 -6.85 -2.27 -18.89
N LEU A 148 -5.67 -2.61 -19.40
CA LEU A 148 -4.41 -2.56 -18.66
C LEU A 148 -3.31 -1.85 -19.47
N HIS A 149 -2.25 -1.47 -18.78
CA HIS A 149 -1.03 -0.91 -19.35
C HIS A 149 0.18 -1.79 -19.01
N THR A 150 1.23 -1.68 -19.84
CA THR A 150 2.53 -2.35 -19.63
C THR A 150 3.43 -1.63 -18.65
N ASP A 151 3.09 -0.37 -18.36
CA ASP A 151 3.81 0.53 -17.49
C ASP A 151 2.84 1.05 -16.42
N GLU A 152 3.37 1.72 -15.39
CA GLU A 152 2.53 2.32 -14.36
C GLU A 152 1.67 3.46 -14.95
N GLU A 153 0.42 3.55 -14.51
CA GLU A 153 -0.45 4.69 -14.78
C GLU A 153 -0.44 5.63 -13.58
N ILE A 154 0.33 6.71 -13.70
CA ILE A 154 0.51 7.72 -12.65
C ILE A 154 -0.27 8.99 -13.00
N ARG A 155 -1.14 9.46 -12.10
CA ARG A 155 -2.02 10.62 -12.29
C ARG A 155 -2.04 11.48 -11.04
N LEU A 156 -1.56 12.71 -11.16
CA LEU A 156 -1.70 13.75 -10.14
C LEU A 156 -2.85 14.69 -10.52
N PHE A 157 -3.88 14.79 -9.69
CA PHE A 157 -5.01 15.68 -9.93
C PHE A 157 -4.67 17.11 -9.54
N LEU A 158 -4.68 18.01 -10.53
CA LEU A 158 -4.44 19.44 -10.34
C LEU A 158 -5.75 20.22 -10.13
N ALA A 159 -6.85 19.74 -10.72
CA ALA A 159 -8.20 20.28 -10.53
C ALA A 159 -9.27 19.26 -10.93
N GLY A 160 -10.51 19.51 -10.50
CA GLY A 160 -11.63 18.62 -10.79
C GLY A 160 -11.53 17.27 -10.06
N SER A 161 -12.23 16.27 -10.59
CA SER A 161 -12.31 14.95 -9.97
C SER A 161 -12.79 13.86 -10.93
N GLY A 162 -12.52 12.62 -10.56
CA GLY A 162 -12.97 11.45 -11.30
C GLY A 162 -12.89 10.17 -10.49
N TYR A 163 -13.28 9.07 -11.13
CA TYR A 163 -13.23 7.74 -10.56
C TYR A 163 -12.30 6.85 -11.36
N PHE A 164 -11.41 6.17 -10.63
CA PHE A 164 -10.71 5.01 -11.12
C PHE A 164 -11.37 3.77 -10.54
N ASP A 165 -11.86 2.89 -11.40
CA ASP A 165 -12.31 1.57 -10.97
C ASP A 165 -11.17 0.58 -11.22
N VAL A 166 -10.82 -0.22 -10.21
CA VAL A 166 -9.78 -1.27 -10.29
C VAL A 166 -10.35 -2.62 -9.86
N ARG A 167 -9.78 -3.72 -10.35
CA ARG A 167 -10.16 -5.07 -9.91
C ARG A 167 -9.44 -5.47 -8.62
N ASP A 168 -10.18 -6.01 -7.66
CA ASP A 168 -9.62 -6.67 -6.48
C ASP A 168 -9.12 -8.09 -6.79
N LYS A 169 -8.57 -8.79 -5.78
CA LYS A 169 -8.07 -10.17 -5.91
C LYS A 169 -9.16 -11.19 -6.33
N ASN A 170 -10.43 -10.87 -6.12
CA ASN A 170 -11.58 -11.70 -6.47
C ASN A 170 -12.28 -11.20 -7.74
N ASP A 171 -11.60 -10.34 -8.52
CA ASP A 171 -12.10 -9.73 -9.75
C ASP A 171 -13.36 -8.88 -9.54
N LYS A 172 -13.55 -8.30 -8.36
CA LYS A 172 -14.61 -7.33 -8.05
C LYS A 172 -14.13 -5.90 -8.24
N TRP A 173 -15.03 -5.01 -8.68
CA TRP A 173 -14.71 -3.60 -8.83
C TRP A 173 -14.57 -2.90 -7.48
N ILE A 174 -13.46 -2.18 -7.31
CA ILE A 174 -13.25 -1.17 -6.27
C ILE A 174 -13.21 0.19 -6.97
N ARG A 175 -14.05 1.12 -6.52
CA ARG A 175 -14.08 2.50 -7.01
C ARG A 175 -13.26 3.40 -6.10
N ILE A 176 -12.28 4.08 -6.70
CA ILE A 176 -11.40 5.07 -6.05
C ILE A 176 -11.80 6.43 -6.59
N LYS A 177 -12.18 7.36 -5.71
CA LYS A 177 -12.39 8.75 -6.08
C LYS A 177 -11.06 9.49 -5.95
N ALA A 178 -10.67 10.23 -6.98
CA ALA A 178 -9.52 11.10 -6.97
C ALA A 178 -9.96 12.54 -7.30
N SER A 179 -9.34 13.50 -6.63
CA SER A 179 -9.63 14.93 -6.67
C SER A 179 -8.34 15.74 -6.50
N LYS A 180 -8.42 17.07 -6.65
CA LYS A 180 -7.27 17.98 -6.51
C LYS A 180 -6.36 17.60 -5.32
N GLY A 181 -5.06 17.44 -5.59
CA GLY A 181 -4.04 17.05 -4.61
C GLY A 181 -3.75 15.55 -4.56
N ASP A 182 -4.65 14.70 -5.08
CA ASP A 182 -4.47 13.26 -5.06
C ASP A 182 -3.51 12.80 -6.16
N LEU A 183 -2.49 12.03 -5.76
CA LEU A 183 -1.65 11.24 -6.65
C LEU A 183 -2.11 9.78 -6.64
N LEU A 184 -2.49 9.25 -7.80
CA LEU A 184 -2.81 7.85 -8.00
C LEU A 184 -1.72 7.17 -8.82
N VAL A 185 -1.21 6.04 -8.32
CA VAL A 185 -0.30 5.15 -9.06
C VAL A 185 -0.98 3.79 -9.23
N LEU A 186 -1.27 3.42 -10.47
CA LEU A 186 -1.78 2.10 -10.84
C LEU A 186 -0.63 1.26 -11.44
N PRO A 187 -0.37 0.05 -10.93
CA PRO A 187 0.75 -0.76 -11.36
C PRO A 187 0.50 -1.36 -12.75
N ALA A 188 1.59 -1.61 -13.48
CA ALA A 188 1.52 -2.33 -14.74
C ALA A 188 0.76 -3.67 -14.59
N GLY A 189 -0.11 -3.97 -15.55
CA GLY A 189 -0.89 -5.22 -15.57
C GLY A 189 -2.17 -5.25 -14.71
N ILE A 190 -2.49 -4.20 -13.96
CA ILE A 190 -3.80 -4.11 -13.28
C ILE A 190 -4.91 -3.77 -14.28
N TYR A 191 -6.04 -4.48 -14.18
CA TYR A 191 -7.24 -4.07 -14.91
C TYR A 191 -7.89 -2.89 -14.21
N HIS A 192 -8.12 -1.83 -14.98
CA HIS A 192 -8.72 -0.60 -14.50
C HIS A 192 -9.49 0.11 -15.60
N ARG A 193 -10.20 1.17 -15.20
CA ARG A 193 -10.86 2.14 -16.08
C ARG A 193 -11.02 3.47 -15.38
N PHE A 194 -11.18 4.53 -16.17
CA PHE A 194 -11.39 5.89 -15.68
C PHE A 194 -12.70 6.48 -16.21
N THR A 195 -13.36 7.28 -15.37
CA THR A 195 -14.43 8.19 -15.78
C THR A 195 -14.35 9.49 -14.98
N PRO A 196 -14.60 10.66 -15.60
CA PRO A 196 -14.90 11.87 -14.83
C PRO A 196 -16.16 11.64 -13.99
N ASP A 197 -16.30 12.39 -12.89
CA ASP A 197 -17.50 12.34 -12.07
C ASP A 197 -18.60 13.28 -12.61
N VAL A 198 -19.63 13.56 -11.80
CA VAL A 198 -20.76 14.42 -12.20
C VAL A 198 -20.34 15.86 -12.56
N GLY A 199 -19.15 16.30 -12.13
CA GLY A 199 -18.57 17.58 -12.52
C GLY A 199 -18.07 17.60 -13.97
N ASN A 200 -17.93 16.43 -14.61
CA ASN A 200 -17.45 16.26 -16.00
C ASN A 200 -16.12 16.98 -16.31
N TYR A 201 -15.31 17.22 -15.29
CA TYR A 201 -14.06 17.97 -15.37
C TYR A 201 -12.97 17.32 -14.54
N ALA A 202 -11.82 17.07 -15.15
CA ALA A 202 -10.60 16.69 -14.45
C ALA A 202 -9.39 17.27 -15.18
N LYS A 203 -8.46 17.86 -14.42
CA LYS A 203 -7.16 18.30 -14.92
C LYS A 203 -6.09 17.52 -14.18
N VAL A 204 -5.33 16.74 -14.93
CA VAL A 204 -4.34 15.82 -14.38
C VAL A 204 -2.97 16.06 -14.98
N LYS A 205 -1.93 16.02 -14.15
CA LYS A 205 -0.55 15.86 -14.59
C LYS A 205 -0.28 14.35 -14.68
N ARG A 206 0.22 13.88 -15.83
CA ARG A 206 0.55 12.48 -16.06
C ARG A 206 2.05 12.32 -15.95
N LEU A 207 2.51 11.35 -15.17
CA LEU A 207 3.93 11.08 -14.94
C LEU A 207 4.33 9.72 -15.51
N PHE A 208 5.58 9.60 -15.98
CA PHE A 208 6.12 8.36 -16.54
C PHE A 208 7.59 8.17 -16.16
N CYS A 209 7.99 6.90 -16.08
CA CYS A 209 9.40 6.49 -16.12
C CYS A 209 9.79 6.26 -17.58
N GLY A 210 10.61 7.15 -18.14
CA GLY A 210 11.04 7.14 -19.53
C GLY A 210 9.98 7.68 -20.50
N ASN A 211 10.18 7.36 -21.78
CA ASN A 211 9.25 7.78 -22.83
C ASN A 211 7.88 7.07 -22.67
N PRO A 212 6.76 7.81 -22.68
CA PRO A 212 5.47 7.23 -22.37
C PRO A 212 4.98 6.26 -23.46
N VAL A 213 4.49 5.09 -23.03
CA VAL A 213 3.77 4.14 -23.88
C VAL A 213 2.29 4.16 -23.51
N TRP A 214 1.49 4.86 -24.30
CA TRP A 214 0.05 5.08 -24.04
C TRP A 214 -0.85 3.90 -24.43
N LYS A 215 -0.28 2.78 -24.84
CA LYS A 215 -1.06 1.69 -25.42
C LYS A 215 -1.87 1.00 -24.32
N ALA A 216 -3.19 1.15 -24.40
CA ALA A 216 -4.14 0.36 -23.62
C ALA A 216 -4.35 -1.00 -24.28
N TYR A 217 -4.43 -2.04 -23.45
CA TYR A 217 -4.85 -3.38 -23.86
C TYR A 217 -6.21 -3.65 -23.20
N ASP A 218 -7.27 -3.56 -24.00
CA ASP A 218 -8.63 -3.86 -23.54
C ASP A 218 -8.72 -5.30 -23.06
N ARG A 219 -9.48 -5.54 -21.99
CA ARG A 219 -9.73 -6.88 -21.49
C ARG A 219 -10.55 -7.68 -22.53
N PRO A 220 -10.22 -8.96 -22.84
CA PRO A 220 -9.17 -9.79 -22.23
C PRO A 220 -7.75 -9.51 -22.79
N ALA A 221 -6.78 -9.42 -21.87
CA ALA A 221 -5.36 -9.26 -22.15
C ALA A 221 -4.51 -10.11 -21.17
N ASP A 222 -5.01 -11.30 -20.83
CA ASP A 222 -4.44 -12.14 -19.76
C ASP A 222 -3.10 -12.80 -20.13
N ASP A 223 -2.77 -12.85 -21.43
CA ASP A 223 -1.49 -13.30 -21.98
C ASP A 223 -0.41 -12.21 -21.98
N ASN A 224 -0.75 -10.97 -21.62
CA ASN A 224 0.21 -9.87 -21.54
C ASN A 224 1.27 -10.16 -20.45
N PRO A 225 2.57 -10.05 -20.74
CA PRO A 225 3.63 -10.29 -19.74
C PRO A 225 3.48 -9.48 -18.46
N SER A 226 3.01 -8.23 -18.57
CA SER A 226 2.79 -7.34 -17.43
C SER A 226 1.65 -7.84 -16.54
N ARG A 227 0.60 -8.40 -17.15
CA ARG A 227 -0.52 -9.02 -16.43
C ARG A 227 -0.06 -10.27 -15.67
N ILE A 228 0.73 -11.13 -16.33
CA ILE A 228 1.29 -12.34 -15.71
C ILE A 228 2.18 -11.95 -14.52
N ASN A 229 3.06 -10.96 -14.70
CA ASN A 229 3.93 -10.46 -13.63
C ASN A 229 3.12 -9.88 -12.45
N TYR A 230 2.10 -9.06 -12.75
CA TYR A 230 1.19 -8.51 -11.76
C TYR A 230 0.52 -9.61 -10.91
N LEU A 231 0.00 -10.66 -11.56
CA LEU A 231 -0.63 -11.78 -10.87
C LEU A 231 0.36 -12.57 -10.00
N ASN A 232 1.59 -12.78 -10.48
CA ASN A 232 2.65 -13.44 -9.70
C ASN A 232 3.02 -12.64 -8.43
N ASN A 233 3.05 -11.31 -8.52
CA ASN A 233 3.35 -10.46 -7.36
C ASN A 233 2.20 -10.44 -6.34
N LEU A 234 0.95 -10.50 -6.82
CA LEU A 234 -0.24 -10.60 -5.96
C LEU A 234 -0.27 -11.89 -5.15
N THR A 235 0.15 -13.03 -5.74
CA THR A 235 0.20 -14.32 -5.06
C THR A 235 1.38 -14.45 -4.10
N ALA A 236 2.54 -13.84 -4.42
CA ALA A 236 3.69 -13.79 -3.53
C ALA A 236 3.47 -12.94 -2.27
N SER A 237 2.51 -12.02 -2.32
CA SER A 237 2.15 -11.10 -1.22
C SER A 237 0.93 -11.58 -0.40
N ALA A 238 0.46 -12.81 -0.62
CA ALA A 238 -0.63 -13.46 0.11
C ALA A 238 -0.09 -14.47 1.13
#